data_AF-A0A955AZB6-F1
#
_entry.id   AF-A0A955AZB6-F1
#
_cell.length_a   1.000
_cell.length_b   1.000
_cell.length_c   1.000
_cell.angle_alpha   90.00
_cell.angle_beta   90.00
_cell.angle_gamma   90.00
#
_symmetry.space_group_name_H-M   'P 1'
#
loop_
_entity.id
_entity.type
_entity.pdbx_description
1 polymer ?
#
loop_
_entity_poly.entity_id
_entity_poly.type
_entity_poly.pdbx_seq_one_letter_code
_entity_poly.pdbx_strand_id
1 'polypeptide(L)'
;LWVDWFELEGPVYDAWPPASVRQVLGDSASFVTSEPDANRTIADELPAAKTAIADFMRRAYRRPVDAAEVEAKVDLFQQARTAGVGYAEAIRSPLIAILMSPHFLYLTEPAADAVGDSKVDGKSHAPRPLTDHELAARLSYLIWSSMPDEQLMSLADAGQLSQPEQLSQQVDRLLADPKSTAFVNNFAGQWLGLREVGANPPAPDLYPHYDRHLETSIVGETEAFFAEILRHDLSVMNFVRSDFVVINER
;
A
#
# COMPACT_ATOMS: atom_id res chain seq x y z
N LEU A 1 -5.23 -44.71 27.79
CA LEU A 1 -6.08 -43.61 27.29
C LEU A 1 -6.24 -43.84 25.80
N TRP A 2 -7.46 -44.06 25.31
CA TRP A 2 -7.74 -44.24 23.87
C TRP A 2 -8.47 -42.98 23.40
N VAL A 3 -7.92 -42.31 22.39
CA VAL A 3 -8.56 -41.16 21.73
C VAL A 3 -9.27 -41.69 20.49
N ASP A 4 -10.58 -41.45 20.38
CA ASP A 4 -11.44 -42.01 19.32
C ASP A 4 -11.49 -41.10 18.08
N TRP A 5 -11.59 -39.78 18.28
CA TRP A 5 -11.37 -38.78 17.23
C TRP A 5 -10.98 -37.42 17.84
N PHE A 6 -10.41 -36.56 17.00
CA PHE A 6 -10.25 -35.13 17.29
C PHE A 6 -10.62 -34.32 16.04
N GLU A 7 -11.08 -33.10 16.25
CA GLU A 7 -11.41 -32.12 15.22
C GLU A 7 -10.61 -30.84 15.50
N LEU A 8 -10.12 -30.22 14.43
CA LEU A 8 -9.28 -29.04 14.50
C LEU A 8 -9.97 -27.93 13.70
N GLU A 9 -10.59 -26.97 14.38
CA GLU A 9 -11.16 -25.79 13.77
C GLU A 9 -10.19 -24.61 13.88
N GLY A 10 -9.81 -24.04 12.74
CA GLY A 10 -8.93 -22.89 12.66
C GLY A 10 -8.52 -22.61 11.21
N PRO A 11 -7.71 -21.57 10.96
CA PRO A 11 -7.10 -21.41 9.66
C PRO A 11 -6.09 -22.56 9.44
N VAL A 12 -6.47 -23.52 8.59
CA VAL A 12 -5.59 -24.59 8.14
C VAL A 12 -4.70 -24.02 7.04
N TYR A 13 -3.39 -23.92 7.32
CA TYR A 13 -2.41 -23.44 6.36
C TYR A 13 -1.66 -24.61 5.73
N ASP A 14 -1.55 -24.64 4.41
CA ASP A 14 -0.78 -25.66 3.67
C ASP A 14 0.71 -25.64 4.02
N ALA A 15 1.22 -24.49 4.46
CA ALA A 15 2.59 -24.32 4.92
C ALA A 15 2.66 -23.30 6.07
N TRP A 16 3.48 -23.62 7.08
CA TRP A 16 3.77 -22.71 8.18
C TRP A 16 5.24 -22.22 8.12
N PRO A 17 5.51 -20.92 8.31
CA PRO A 17 4.55 -19.83 8.42
C PRO A 17 3.80 -19.54 7.10
N PRO A 18 2.60 -18.91 7.16
CA PRO A 18 1.82 -18.57 5.97
C PRO A 18 2.58 -17.66 5.00
N ALA A 19 2.17 -17.66 3.73
CA ALA A 19 2.79 -16.83 2.69
C ALA A 19 2.83 -15.32 3.05
N SER A 20 1.78 -14.81 3.69
CA SER A 20 1.72 -13.42 4.18
C SER A 20 2.81 -13.10 5.21
N VAL A 21 3.07 -14.02 6.14
CA VAL A 21 4.13 -13.86 7.15
C VAL A 21 5.51 -13.88 6.49
N ARG A 22 5.73 -14.81 5.55
CA ARG A 22 6.99 -14.89 4.79
C ARG A 22 7.23 -13.65 3.94
N GLN A 23 6.19 -13.06 3.36
CA GLN A 23 6.31 -11.83 2.58
C GLN A 23 6.67 -10.61 3.44
N VAL A 24 6.24 -10.58 4.69
CA VAL A 24 6.56 -9.49 5.63
C VAL A 24 7.93 -9.70 6.27
N LEU A 25 8.23 -10.91 6.74
CA LEU A 25 9.39 -11.20 7.57
C LEU A 25 10.57 -11.83 6.81
N GLY A 26 10.40 -12.23 5.54
CA GLY A 26 11.43 -12.91 4.76
C GLY A 26 11.97 -14.15 5.48
N ASP A 27 13.30 -14.28 5.52
CA ASP A 27 14.00 -15.36 6.23
C ASP A 27 13.70 -15.39 7.73
N SER A 28 13.35 -14.23 8.28
CA SER A 28 13.01 -14.08 9.69
C SER A 28 11.68 -14.76 10.05
N ALA A 29 10.87 -15.14 9.05
CA ALA A 29 9.68 -15.94 9.27
C ALA A 29 10.01 -17.32 9.90
N SER A 30 11.20 -17.87 9.66
CA SER A 30 11.65 -19.14 10.26
C SER A 30 11.67 -19.12 11.80
N PHE A 31 11.75 -17.93 12.40
CA PHE A 31 11.69 -17.74 13.84
C PHE A 31 10.26 -17.67 14.40
N VAL A 32 9.24 -17.59 13.53
CA VAL A 32 7.82 -17.67 13.91
C VAL A 32 7.40 -19.14 14.01
N THR A 33 7.56 -19.71 15.20
CA THR A 33 7.20 -21.10 15.49
C THR A 33 5.88 -21.21 16.27
N SER A 34 5.21 -22.35 16.16
CA SER A 34 4.04 -22.69 16.98
C SER A 34 4.41 -23.02 18.43
N GLU A 35 5.65 -23.49 18.66
CA GLU A 35 6.18 -23.80 20.00
C GLU A 35 7.42 -22.96 20.31
N PRO A 36 7.58 -22.44 21.54
CA PRO A 36 8.78 -21.71 21.94
C PRO A 36 10.01 -22.63 21.90
N ASP A 37 10.97 -22.32 21.02
CA ASP A 37 12.23 -23.07 20.96
C ASP A 37 13.17 -22.57 22.08
N ALA A 38 13.23 -23.34 23.17
CA ALA A 38 13.98 -23.00 24.38
C ALA A 38 15.51 -22.88 24.15
N ASN A 39 16.02 -23.37 23.01
CA ASN A 39 17.44 -23.27 22.67
C ASN A 39 17.80 -22.01 21.85
N ARG A 40 16.83 -21.18 21.46
CA ARG A 40 17.09 -19.96 20.67
C ARG A 40 17.40 -18.79 21.58
N THR A 41 18.53 -18.14 21.30
CA THR A 41 18.93 -16.92 22.01
C THR A 41 18.54 -15.69 21.21
N ILE A 42 18.43 -14.54 21.90
CA ILE A 42 18.20 -13.24 21.26
C ILE A 42 19.28 -12.96 20.22
N ALA A 43 20.52 -13.38 20.48
CA ALA A 43 21.66 -13.17 19.58
C ALA A 43 21.50 -13.91 18.24
N ASP A 44 20.87 -15.09 18.23
CA ASP A 44 20.63 -15.87 17.00
C ASP A 44 19.55 -15.23 16.12
N GLU A 45 18.55 -14.61 16.76
CA GLU A 45 17.37 -14.03 16.11
C GLU A 45 17.61 -12.60 15.60
N LEU A 46 18.48 -11.85 16.27
CA LEU A 46 18.65 -10.41 16.08
C LEU A 46 19.03 -10.01 14.64
N PRO A 47 19.97 -10.69 13.95
CA PRO A 47 20.32 -10.31 12.58
C PRO A 47 19.16 -10.47 11.59
N ALA A 48 18.38 -11.55 11.73
CA ALA A 48 17.21 -11.80 10.89
C ALA A 48 16.08 -10.80 11.20
N ALA A 49 15.83 -10.54 12.49
CA ALA A 49 14.86 -9.53 12.92
C ALA A 49 15.22 -8.14 12.38
N LYS A 50 16.49 -7.74 12.47
CA LYS A 50 16.96 -6.46 11.95
C LYS A 50 16.75 -6.34 10.44
N THR A 51 17.05 -7.39 9.68
CA THR A 51 16.83 -7.42 8.23
C THR A 51 15.35 -7.29 7.89
N ALA A 52 14.49 -8.09 8.53
CA ALA A 52 13.04 -8.02 8.33
C ALA A 52 12.46 -6.65 8.69
N ILE A 53 12.92 -6.06 9.79
CA ILE A 53 12.52 -4.70 10.21
C ILE A 53 12.96 -3.69 9.15
N ALA A 54 14.21 -3.71 8.68
CA ALA A 54 14.71 -2.79 7.67
C ALA A 54 13.93 -2.90 6.34
N ASP A 55 13.70 -4.12 5.85
CA ASP A 55 12.96 -4.37 4.61
C ASP A 55 11.49 -3.95 4.71
N PHE A 56 10.88 -4.17 5.88
CA PHE A 56 9.53 -3.69 6.14
C PHE A 56 9.49 -2.16 6.22
N MET A 57 10.44 -1.53 6.92
CA MET A 57 10.53 -0.07 7.00
C MET A 57 10.74 0.57 5.64
N ARG A 58 11.63 0.04 4.81
CA ARG A 58 11.90 0.54 3.46
C ARG A 58 10.63 0.55 2.59
N ARG A 59 9.84 -0.53 2.64
CA ARG A 59 8.53 -0.59 1.94
C ARG A 59 7.49 0.33 2.56
N ALA A 60 7.41 0.37 3.88
CA ALA A 60 6.43 1.18 4.61
C ALA A 60 6.67 2.69 4.46
N TYR A 61 7.92 3.12 4.41
CA TYR A 61 8.31 4.52 4.26
C TYR A 61 8.57 4.91 2.80
N ARG A 62 8.64 3.91 1.90
CA ARG A 62 8.84 4.07 0.45
C ARG A 62 10.13 4.82 0.09
N ARG A 63 11.14 4.70 0.94
CA ARG A 63 12.46 5.33 0.79
C ARG A 63 13.55 4.49 1.47
N PRO A 64 14.83 4.74 1.16
CA PRO A 64 15.93 4.27 1.98
C PRO A 64 15.74 4.71 3.44
N VAL A 65 16.08 3.82 4.36
CA VAL A 65 15.93 4.03 5.80
C VAL A 65 17.30 4.13 6.43
N ASP A 66 17.47 5.10 7.34
CA ASP A 66 18.75 5.32 7.98
C ASP A 66 19.02 4.23 9.02
N ALA A 67 20.30 3.91 9.23
CA ALA A 67 20.70 2.89 10.20
C ALA A 67 20.17 3.22 11.61
N ALA A 68 20.17 4.49 12.01
CA ALA A 68 19.64 4.94 13.29
C ALA A 68 18.12 4.73 13.42
N GLU A 69 17.35 4.94 12.33
CA GLU A 69 15.91 4.67 12.32
C GLU A 69 15.64 3.18 12.53
N VAL A 70 16.41 2.32 11.87
CA VAL A 70 16.31 0.86 11.99
C VAL A 70 16.67 0.41 13.40
N GLU A 71 17.79 0.87 13.96
CA GLU A 71 18.21 0.51 15.32
C GLU A 71 17.14 0.89 16.35
N ALA A 72 16.53 2.08 16.24
CA ALA A 72 15.45 2.49 17.14
C ALA A 72 14.24 1.54 17.12
N LYS A 73 13.97 0.84 16.00
CA LYS A 73 12.93 -0.19 15.93
C LYS A 73 13.44 -1.55 16.42
N VAL A 74 14.68 -1.89 16.13
CA VAL A 74 15.33 -3.10 16.66
C VAL A 74 15.37 -3.09 18.19
N ASP A 75 15.58 -1.94 18.82
CA ASP A 75 15.54 -1.77 20.27
C ASP A 75 14.19 -2.19 20.87
N LEU A 76 13.07 -1.90 20.19
CA LEU A 76 11.73 -2.33 20.62
C LEU A 76 11.60 -3.86 20.62
N PHE A 77 12.18 -4.52 19.61
CA PHE A 77 12.24 -5.97 19.55
C PHE A 77 13.09 -6.54 20.70
N GLN A 78 14.29 -6.01 20.92
CA GLN A 78 15.18 -6.45 21.98
C GLN A 78 14.58 -6.27 23.38
N GLN A 79 13.90 -5.15 23.63
CA GLN A 79 13.20 -4.89 24.89
C GLN A 79 12.11 -5.95 25.14
N ALA A 80 11.30 -6.27 24.12
CA ALA A 80 10.30 -7.31 24.23
C ALA A 80 10.91 -8.69 24.51
N ARG A 81 11.99 -9.07 23.79
CA ARG A 81 12.69 -10.34 24.03
C ARG A 81 13.32 -10.42 25.42
N THR A 82 13.90 -9.32 25.91
CA THR A 82 14.48 -9.24 27.26
C THR A 82 13.41 -9.37 28.36
N ALA A 83 12.18 -8.94 28.07
CA ALA A 83 11.03 -9.13 28.95
C ALA A 83 10.44 -10.57 28.90
N GLY A 84 11.05 -11.49 28.15
CA GLY A 84 10.62 -12.89 28.04
C GLY A 84 9.54 -13.16 26.99
N VAL A 85 9.19 -12.17 26.16
CA VAL A 85 8.20 -12.32 25.09
C VAL A 85 8.78 -13.16 23.96
N GLY A 86 8.01 -14.11 23.41
CA GLY A 86 8.45 -14.96 22.29
C GLY A 86 8.71 -14.17 21.00
N TYR A 87 9.52 -14.72 20.09
CA TYR A 87 9.92 -14.03 18.85
C TYR A 87 8.74 -13.46 18.05
N ALA A 88 7.72 -14.30 17.81
CA ALA A 88 6.56 -13.95 16.98
C ALA A 88 5.73 -12.79 17.54
N GLU A 89 5.76 -12.58 18.85
CA GLU A 89 5.09 -11.46 19.51
C GLU A 89 6.04 -10.26 19.63
N ALA A 90 7.31 -10.49 19.93
CA ALA A 90 8.33 -9.45 20.02
C ALA A 90 8.50 -8.68 18.71
N ILE A 91 8.46 -9.36 17.55
CA ILE A 91 8.59 -8.73 16.24
C ILE A 91 7.39 -7.85 15.87
N ARG A 92 6.22 -8.02 16.53
CA ARG A 92 5.04 -7.18 16.27
C ARG A 92 5.25 -5.75 16.75
N SER A 93 5.96 -5.58 17.88
CA SER A 93 6.18 -4.27 18.49
C SER A 93 6.82 -3.26 17.52
N PRO A 94 7.97 -3.56 16.87
CA PRO A 94 8.53 -2.65 15.86
C PRO A 94 7.61 -2.47 14.64
N LEU A 95 6.96 -3.53 14.15
CA LEU A 95 6.08 -3.43 12.98
C LEU A 95 4.89 -2.49 13.24
N ILE A 96 4.26 -2.58 14.42
CA ILE A 96 3.19 -1.66 14.85
C ILE A 96 3.74 -0.24 14.94
N ALA A 97 4.91 -0.06 15.56
CA ALA A 97 5.53 1.27 15.67
C ALA A 97 5.82 1.91 14.30
N ILE A 98 6.18 1.10 13.29
CA ILE A 98 6.38 1.55 11.91
C ILE A 98 5.05 1.97 11.28
N LEU A 99 3.98 1.17 11.45
CA LEU A 99 2.64 1.47 10.92
C LEU A 99 1.95 2.66 11.61
N MET A 100 2.41 3.04 12.81
CA MET A 100 1.93 4.22 13.53
C MET A 100 2.80 5.47 13.25
N SER A 101 3.88 5.33 12.50
CA SER A 101 4.79 6.43 12.20
C SER A 101 4.17 7.44 11.23
N PRO A 102 4.39 8.76 11.39
CA PRO A 102 4.04 9.76 10.39
C PRO A 102 4.60 9.46 9.00
N HIS A 103 5.79 8.85 8.90
CA HIS A 103 6.40 8.44 7.64
C HIS A 103 5.64 7.32 6.91
N PHE A 104 4.80 6.55 7.62
CA PHE A 104 3.90 5.58 7.01
C PHE A 104 2.53 6.19 6.72
N LEU A 105 1.96 6.91 7.70
CA LEU A 105 0.59 7.45 7.66
C LEU A 105 0.42 8.57 6.63
N TYR A 106 1.48 9.33 6.37
CA TYR A 106 1.46 10.44 5.43
C TYR A 106 2.49 10.23 4.32
N LEU A 107 2.17 10.70 3.12
CA LEU A 107 3.15 10.93 2.07
C LEU A 107 3.88 12.24 2.38
N THR A 108 4.88 12.17 3.27
CA THR A 108 5.63 13.34 3.72
C THR A 108 6.64 13.78 2.68
N GLU A 109 6.76 15.09 2.47
CA GLU A 109 7.82 15.72 1.69
C GLU A 109 8.70 16.53 2.64
N PRO A 110 9.56 15.86 3.43
CA PRO A 110 10.39 16.57 4.40
C PRO A 110 11.18 17.65 3.69
N ALA A 111 11.23 18.86 4.27
CA ALA A 111 12.14 19.88 3.78
C ALA A 111 13.56 19.30 3.69
N ALA A 112 14.37 19.75 2.73
CA ALA A 112 15.75 19.27 2.55
C ALA A 112 16.61 19.38 3.83
N ASP A 113 16.14 20.16 4.81
CA ASP A 113 16.79 20.42 6.10
C ASP A 113 16.21 19.60 7.27
N ALA A 114 15.21 18.74 7.02
CA ALA A 114 14.52 17.94 8.05
C ALA A 114 15.07 16.50 8.13
N VAL A 115 16.39 16.37 8.29
CA VAL A 115 16.99 15.12 8.79
C VAL A 115 16.98 15.21 10.32
N GLY A 116 16.07 14.46 10.94
CA GLY A 116 15.83 14.42 12.39
C GLY A 116 14.53 15.11 12.79
N ASP A 117 13.99 14.76 13.96
CA ASP A 117 12.75 15.25 14.60
C ASP A 117 12.76 16.77 14.92
N SER A 118 13.33 17.59 14.04
CA SER A 118 13.39 19.04 14.18
C SER A 118 12.06 19.63 13.72
N LYS A 119 11.31 20.07 14.73
CA LYS A 119 10.12 20.94 14.68
C LYS A 119 9.90 21.59 13.31
N VAL A 120 8.80 21.19 12.67
CA VAL A 120 8.21 21.91 11.55
C VAL A 120 7.65 23.23 12.08
N ASP A 121 8.52 24.22 12.28
CA ASP A 121 8.10 25.60 12.44
C ASP A 121 7.39 25.95 11.12
N GLY A 122 6.08 26.23 11.19
CA GLY A 122 5.15 26.38 10.05
C GLY A 122 5.44 27.52 9.08
N LYS A 123 6.71 27.81 8.80
CA LYS A 123 7.17 28.67 7.72
C LYS A 123 7.08 27.87 6.43
N SER A 124 6.22 28.38 5.55
CA SER A 124 6.02 28.01 4.14
C SER A 124 7.26 27.37 3.51
N HIS A 125 7.15 26.09 3.19
CA HIS A 125 8.15 25.38 2.40
C HIS A 125 8.15 26.01 1.00
N ALA A 126 9.28 26.55 0.57
CA ALA A 126 9.42 27.01 -0.82
C ALA A 126 9.17 25.81 -1.76
N PRO A 127 8.53 26.01 -2.93
CA PRO A 127 8.38 24.95 -3.91
C PRO A 127 9.75 24.37 -4.26
N ARG A 128 9.92 23.06 -4.07
CA ARG A 128 11.13 22.34 -4.46
C ARG A 128 10.78 21.17 -5.38
N PRO A 129 11.72 20.72 -6.24
CA PRO A 129 11.58 19.45 -6.92
C PRO A 129 11.41 18.30 -5.92
N LEU A 130 10.62 17.31 -6.31
CA LEU A 130 10.52 16.05 -5.57
C LEU A 130 11.82 15.26 -5.75
N THR A 131 12.20 14.54 -4.71
CA THR A 131 13.19 13.47 -4.83
C THR A 131 12.59 12.31 -5.60
N ASP A 132 13.42 11.44 -6.17
CA ASP A 132 12.91 10.31 -6.95
C ASP A 132 12.07 9.33 -6.11
N HIS A 133 12.35 9.18 -4.81
CA HIS A 133 11.50 8.37 -3.92
C HIS A 133 10.13 9.00 -3.66
N GLU A 134 10.08 10.32 -3.48
CA GLU A 134 8.83 11.06 -3.35
C GLU A 134 8.02 11.01 -4.65
N LEU A 135 8.69 11.12 -5.80
CA LEU A 135 8.09 10.98 -7.11
C LEU A 135 7.52 9.56 -7.32
N ALA A 136 8.29 8.53 -6.98
CA ALA A 136 7.85 7.13 -7.03
C ALA A 136 6.59 6.91 -6.19
N ALA A 137 6.60 7.37 -4.94
CA ALA A 137 5.46 7.24 -4.04
C ALA A 137 4.24 8.01 -4.55
N ARG A 138 4.40 9.25 -5.01
CA ARG A 138 3.27 10.02 -5.58
C ARG A 138 2.69 9.34 -6.81
N LEU A 139 3.54 8.86 -7.71
CA LEU A 139 3.11 8.20 -8.94
C LEU A 139 2.33 6.91 -8.65
N SER A 140 2.85 6.06 -7.75
CA SER A 140 2.19 4.81 -7.37
C SER A 140 0.86 5.05 -6.65
N TYR A 141 0.78 6.05 -5.76
CA TYR A 141 -0.46 6.35 -5.05
C TYR A 141 -1.50 7.02 -5.93
N LEU A 142 -1.06 7.85 -6.89
CA LEU A 142 -1.95 8.43 -7.88
C LEU A 142 -2.57 7.34 -8.77
N ILE A 143 -1.75 6.46 -9.35
CA ILE A 143 -2.21 5.52 -10.38
C ILE A 143 -2.75 4.21 -9.77
N TRP A 144 -2.08 3.65 -8.77
CA TRP A 144 -2.44 2.35 -8.18
C TRP A 144 -3.09 2.46 -6.81
N SER A 145 -3.10 3.64 -6.19
CA SER A 145 -3.53 3.82 -4.80
C SER A 145 -2.84 2.85 -3.83
N SER A 146 -1.58 2.54 -4.14
CA SER A 146 -0.75 1.58 -3.42
C SER A 146 0.72 2.01 -3.44
N MET A 147 1.55 1.31 -2.68
CA MET A 147 3.00 1.58 -2.61
C MET A 147 3.69 1.32 -3.96
N PRO A 148 4.83 1.97 -4.24
CA PRO A 148 5.62 1.72 -5.43
C PRO A 148 6.11 0.27 -5.45
N ASP A 149 6.19 -0.33 -6.64
CA ASP A 149 6.79 -1.64 -6.80
C ASP A 149 8.32 -1.57 -6.84
N GLU A 150 8.96 -2.75 -6.88
CA GLU A 150 10.41 -2.86 -6.82
C GLU A 150 11.10 -2.15 -7.99
N GLN A 151 10.50 -2.18 -9.19
CA GLN A 151 11.04 -1.48 -10.35
C GLN A 151 11.06 0.03 -10.13
N LEU A 152 9.96 0.61 -9.63
CA LEU A 152 9.86 2.04 -9.38
C LEU A 152 10.78 2.46 -8.22
N MET A 153 10.89 1.63 -7.18
CA MET A 153 11.83 1.85 -6.07
C MET A 153 13.29 1.79 -6.53
N SER A 154 13.65 0.83 -7.39
CA SER A 154 15.01 0.68 -7.92
C SER A 154 15.43 1.86 -8.80
N LEU A 155 14.53 2.35 -9.66
CA LEU A 155 14.78 3.55 -10.46
C LEU A 155 14.97 4.78 -9.57
N ALA A 156 14.23 4.85 -8.46
CA ALA A 156 14.38 5.92 -7.49
C ALA A 156 15.69 5.84 -6.71
N ASP A 157 16.12 4.65 -6.28
CA ASP A 157 17.44 4.47 -5.66
C ASP A 157 18.58 4.89 -6.60
N ALA A 158 18.42 4.63 -7.90
CA ALA A 158 19.39 4.99 -8.92
C ALA A 158 19.39 6.48 -9.29
N GLY A 159 18.42 7.27 -8.80
CA GLY A 159 18.26 8.68 -9.18
C GLY A 159 17.93 8.88 -10.68
N GLN A 160 17.23 7.91 -11.27
CA GLN A 160 16.90 7.90 -12.71
C GLN A 160 15.42 8.14 -13.00
N LEU A 161 14.55 8.08 -12.00
CA LEU A 161 13.10 8.15 -12.21
C LEU A 161 12.65 9.54 -12.70
N SER A 162 13.31 10.60 -12.25
CA SER A 162 13.01 11.98 -12.68
C SER A 162 13.43 12.29 -14.11
N GLN A 163 14.12 11.39 -14.80
CA GLN A 163 14.48 11.56 -16.21
C GLN A 163 13.20 11.48 -17.07
N PRO A 164 12.94 12.43 -17.98
CA PRO A 164 11.67 12.51 -18.71
C PRO A 164 11.26 11.22 -19.44
N GLU A 165 12.21 10.56 -20.10
CA GLU A 165 11.95 9.32 -20.83
C GLU A 165 11.61 8.16 -19.88
N GLN A 166 12.34 8.04 -18.76
CA GLN A 166 12.07 7.02 -17.73
C GLN A 166 10.72 7.24 -17.08
N LEU A 167 10.42 8.51 -16.72
CA LEU A 167 9.14 8.87 -16.11
C LEU A 167 7.97 8.53 -17.02
N SER A 168 8.04 8.89 -18.31
CA SER A 168 6.99 8.57 -19.28
C SER A 168 6.78 7.06 -19.40
N GLN A 169 7.87 6.29 -19.55
CA GLN A 169 7.78 4.83 -19.62
C GLN A 169 7.16 4.21 -18.38
N GLN A 170 7.48 4.73 -17.18
CA GLN A 170 6.88 4.25 -15.95
C GLN A 170 5.40 4.62 -15.84
N VAL A 171 4.98 5.82 -16.28
CA VAL A 171 3.56 6.19 -16.34
C VAL A 171 2.78 5.21 -17.22
N ASP A 172 3.25 4.96 -18.44
CA ASP A 172 2.58 4.05 -19.38
C ASP A 172 2.48 2.62 -18.80
N ARG A 173 3.57 2.14 -18.19
CA ARG A 173 3.61 0.84 -17.53
C ARG A 173 2.60 0.74 -16.39
N LEU A 174 2.53 1.75 -15.53
CA LEU A 174 1.63 1.75 -14.38
C LEU A 174 0.16 1.84 -14.85
N LEU A 175 -0.13 2.59 -15.90
CA LEU A 175 -1.48 2.68 -16.49
C LEU A 175 -1.92 1.36 -17.14
N ALA A 176 -0.99 0.61 -17.74
CA ALA A 176 -1.27 -0.69 -18.35
C ALA A 176 -1.50 -1.83 -17.33
N ASP A 177 -1.05 -1.66 -16.07
CA ASP A 177 -1.23 -2.67 -15.02
C ASP A 177 -2.68 -2.69 -14.52
N PRO A 178 -3.28 -3.87 -14.23
CA PRO A 178 -4.65 -3.97 -13.70
C PRO A 178 -4.94 -3.11 -12.46
N LYS A 179 -3.92 -2.81 -11.64
CA LYS A 179 -4.04 -1.91 -10.48
C LYS A 179 -4.45 -0.49 -10.85
N SER A 180 -4.26 -0.05 -12.10
CA SER A 180 -4.69 1.27 -12.59
C SER A 180 -6.21 1.45 -12.58
N THR A 181 -6.98 0.37 -12.42
CA THR A 181 -8.43 0.45 -12.12
C THR A 181 -8.69 1.32 -10.88
N ALA A 182 -7.77 1.34 -9.91
CA ALA A 182 -7.85 2.24 -8.76
C ALA A 182 -7.87 3.72 -9.17
N PHE A 183 -7.07 4.12 -10.16
CA PHE A 183 -7.09 5.48 -10.68
C PHE A 183 -8.44 5.84 -11.31
N VAL A 184 -9.00 4.94 -12.12
CA VAL A 184 -10.34 5.12 -12.72
C VAL A 184 -11.38 5.37 -11.63
N ASN A 185 -11.50 4.46 -10.67
CA ASN A 185 -12.52 4.53 -9.63
C ASN A 185 -12.31 5.76 -8.72
N ASN A 186 -11.05 6.10 -8.41
CA ASN A 186 -10.77 7.23 -7.53
C ASN A 186 -10.95 8.57 -8.23
N PHE A 187 -10.40 8.73 -9.42
CA PHE A 187 -10.45 9.98 -10.17
C PHE A 187 -11.87 10.25 -10.67
N ALA A 188 -12.48 9.32 -11.40
CA ALA A 188 -13.84 9.50 -11.91
C ALA A 188 -14.85 9.61 -10.76
N GLY A 189 -14.69 8.80 -9.71
CA GLY A 189 -15.57 8.83 -8.54
C GLY A 189 -15.55 10.16 -7.78
N GLN A 190 -14.41 10.85 -7.74
CA GLN A 190 -14.32 12.20 -7.15
C GLN A 190 -14.74 13.28 -8.13
N TRP A 191 -14.24 13.24 -9.36
CA TRP A 191 -14.49 14.27 -10.36
C TRP A 191 -15.98 14.40 -10.72
N LEU A 192 -16.64 13.25 -10.93
CA LEU A 192 -18.04 13.19 -11.35
C LEU A 192 -19.00 12.95 -10.18
N GLY A 193 -18.49 12.84 -8.95
CA GLY A 193 -19.32 12.61 -7.75
C GLY A 193 -19.98 11.23 -7.71
N LEU A 194 -19.44 10.21 -8.39
CA LEU A 194 -20.07 8.89 -8.48
C LEU A 194 -20.23 8.21 -7.11
N ARG A 195 -19.41 8.61 -6.13
CA ARG A 195 -19.48 8.12 -4.74
C ARG A 195 -20.75 8.54 -4.01
N GLU A 196 -21.44 9.56 -4.52
CA GLU A 196 -22.67 10.10 -3.92
C GLU A 196 -23.94 9.44 -4.51
N VAL A 197 -23.80 8.62 -5.56
CA VAL A 197 -24.91 7.87 -6.13
C VAL A 197 -25.51 6.95 -5.06
N GLY A 198 -26.82 7.04 -4.88
CA GLY A 198 -27.56 6.31 -3.84
C GLY A 198 -27.60 6.98 -2.47
N ALA A 199 -26.90 8.11 -2.25
CA ALA A 199 -26.96 8.83 -0.97
C ALA A 199 -28.33 9.49 -0.72
N ASN A 200 -29.01 9.91 -1.79
CA ASN A 200 -30.36 10.48 -1.76
C ASN A 200 -31.23 9.79 -2.82
N PRO A 201 -31.70 8.56 -2.56
CA PRO A 201 -32.51 7.83 -3.52
C PRO A 201 -33.88 8.51 -3.70
N PRO A 202 -34.46 8.47 -4.90
CA PRO A 202 -35.79 8.98 -5.16
C PRO A 202 -36.86 8.17 -4.41
N ALA A 203 -38.04 8.77 -4.24
CA ALA A 203 -39.17 8.12 -3.59
C ALA A 203 -39.58 6.84 -4.36
N PRO A 204 -39.59 5.65 -3.74
CA PRO A 204 -39.81 4.37 -4.45
C PRO A 204 -41.19 4.25 -5.13
N ASP A 205 -42.20 4.92 -4.59
CA ASP A 205 -43.56 4.99 -5.14
C ASP A 205 -43.61 5.80 -6.45
N LEU A 206 -42.76 6.81 -6.59
CA LEU A 206 -42.64 7.63 -7.80
C LEU A 206 -41.65 7.03 -8.82
N TYR A 207 -40.61 6.33 -8.35
CA TYR A 207 -39.53 5.77 -9.17
C TYR A 207 -39.28 4.28 -8.87
N PRO A 208 -40.23 3.39 -9.19
CA PRO A 208 -40.17 1.98 -8.81
C PRO A 208 -39.04 1.18 -9.49
N HIS A 209 -38.46 1.71 -10.56
CA HIS A 209 -37.32 1.09 -11.28
C HIS A 209 -35.95 1.53 -10.74
N TYR A 210 -35.92 2.50 -9.82
CA TYR A 210 -34.69 2.89 -9.15
C TYR A 210 -34.39 1.88 -8.03
N ASP A 211 -33.43 1.00 -8.29
CA ASP A 211 -32.96 0.02 -7.32
C ASP A 211 -31.42 0.06 -7.23
N ARG A 212 -30.88 -0.74 -6.30
CA ARG A 212 -29.44 -0.83 -6.07
C ARG A 212 -28.63 -1.32 -7.27
N HIS A 213 -29.23 -2.17 -8.11
CA HIS A 213 -28.56 -2.66 -9.30
C HIS A 213 -28.49 -1.55 -10.36
N LEU A 214 -29.47 -0.64 -10.45
CA LEU A 214 -29.35 0.57 -11.27
C LEU A 214 -28.24 1.50 -10.77
N GLU A 215 -28.17 1.76 -9.45
CA GLU A 215 -27.11 2.57 -8.85
C GLU A 215 -25.72 2.04 -9.19
N THR A 216 -25.52 0.74 -8.99
CA THR A 216 -24.24 0.07 -9.28
C THR A 216 -23.91 0.12 -10.78
N SER A 217 -24.92 -0.02 -11.63
CA SER A 217 -24.76 -0.03 -13.09
C SER A 217 -24.38 1.34 -13.64
N ILE A 218 -25.04 2.41 -13.20
CA ILE A 218 -24.72 3.78 -13.65
C ILE A 218 -23.28 4.17 -13.25
N VAL A 219 -22.87 3.81 -12.03
CA VAL A 219 -21.48 4.03 -11.56
C VAL A 219 -20.51 3.24 -12.43
N GLY A 220 -20.74 1.93 -12.59
CA GLY A 220 -19.86 1.05 -13.36
C GLY A 220 -19.77 1.42 -14.84
N GLU A 221 -20.88 1.84 -15.46
CA GLU A 221 -20.91 2.33 -16.85
C GLU A 221 -20.04 3.59 -17.00
N THR A 222 -20.18 4.54 -16.07
CA THR A 222 -19.42 5.80 -16.11
C THR A 222 -17.92 5.55 -15.89
N GLU A 223 -17.57 4.69 -14.94
CA GLU A 223 -16.19 4.27 -14.70
C GLU A 223 -15.61 3.54 -15.92
N ALA A 224 -16.37 2.63 -16.54
CA ALA A 224 -15.94 1.90 -17.72
C ALA A 224 -15.77 2.81 -18.94
N PHE A 225 -16.64 3.80 -19.14
CA PHE A 225 -16.49 4.81 -20.18
C PHE A 225 -15.23 5.67 -19.98
N PHE A 226 -14.97 6.11 -18.75
CA PHE A 226 -13.72 6.80 -18.42
C PHE A 226 -12.50 5.92 -18.69
N ALA A 227 -12.56 4.64 -18.29
CA ALA A 227 -11.49 3.67 -18.52
C ALA A 227 -11.23 3.43 -20.01
N GLU A 228 -12.28 3.41 -20.84
CA GLU A 228 -12.17 3.25 -22.30
C GLU A 228 -11.39 4.39 -22.94
N ILE A 229 -11.72 5.64 -22.56
CA ILE A 229 -11.00 6.83 -23.02
C ILE A 229 -9.54 6.79 -22.56
N LEU A 230 -9.30 6.45 -21.29
CA LEU A 230 -7.96 6.40 -20.72
C LEU A 230 -7.08 5.32 -21.36
N ARG A 231 -7.58 4.09 -21.50
CA ARG A 231 -6.80 2.94 -21.96
C ARG A 231 -6.43 3.01 -23.44
N HIS A 232 -7.29 3.62 -24.24
CA HIS A 232 -7.07 3.75 -25.68
C HIS A 232 -6.51 5.12 -26.08
N ASP A 233 -6.12 5.94 -25.09
CA ASP A 233 -5.60 7.30 -25.30
C ASP A 233 -6.51 8.12 -26.23
N LEU A 234 -7.82 8.02 -25.99
CA LEU A 234 -8.80 8.74 -26.80
C LEU A 234 -8.80 10.23 -26.42
N SER A 235 -9.18 11.07 -27.37
CA SER A 235 -9.35 12.50 -27.13
C SER A 235 -10.28 12.76 -25.94
N VAL A 236 -9.88 13.67 -25.06
CA VAL A 236 -10.74 14.16 -23.94
C VAL A 236 -12.08 14.70 -24.43
N MET A 237 -12.18 15.11 -25.70
CA MET A 237 -13.44 15.55 -26.30
C MET A 237 -14.51 14.45 -26.35
N ASN A 238 -14.13 13.17 -26.21
CA ASN A 238 -15.07 12.05 -26.11
C ASN A 238 -16.01 12.19 -24.91
N PHE A 239 -15.59 12.84 -23.80
CA PHE A 239 -16.49 13.14 -22.69
C PHE A 239 -17.63 14.11 -23.05
N VAL A 240 -17.46 14.91 -24.11
CA VAL A 240 -18.51 15.84 -24.60
C VAL A 240 -19.30 15.21 -25.74
N ARG A 241 -18.61 14.51 -26.65
CA ARG A 241 -19.21 13.85 -27.81
C ARG A 241 -18.40 12.62 -28.18
N SER A 242 -19.04 11.45 -28.06
CA SER A 242 -18.50 10.16 -28.51
C SER A 242 -19.38 9.54 -29.59
N ASP A 243 -18.74 8.78 -30.47
CA ASP A 243 -19.34 7.95 -31.52
C ASP A 243 -19.54 6.50 -31.06
N PHE A 244 -19.24 6.22 -29.79
CA PHE A 244 -19.47 4.97 -29.10
C PHE A 244 -20.17 5.22 -27.76
N VAL A 245 -20.71 4.14 -27.21
CA VAL A 245 -21.26 4.07 -25.86
C VAL A 245 -20.67 2.85 -25.16
N VAL A 246 -20.52 2.95 -23.85
CA VAL A 246 -20.24 1.80 -22.99
C VAL A 246 -21.53 1.50 -22.26
N ILE A 247 -21.96 0.24 -22.26
CA ILE A 247 -23.23 -0.20 -21.67
C ILE A 247 -22.98 -1.49 -20.89
N ASN A 248 -23.69 -1.70 -19.79
CA ASN A 248 -23.69 -2.94 -19.03
C ASN A 248 -25.00 -3.74 -19.23
N GLU A 249 -25.17 -4.84 -18.51
CA GLU A 249 -26.31 -5.76 -18.70
C GLU A 249 -27.66 -5.22 -18.22
N ARG A 250 -27.69 -4.03 -17.61
CA ARG A 250 -28.88 -3.41 -17.03
C ARG A 250 -29.37 -2.18 -17.80
#